data_AF-A0A814B985-F1
#
_entry.id   AF-A0A814B985-F1
#
_cell.length_a   1.000
_cell.length_b   1.000
_cell.length_c   1.000
_cell.angle_alpha   90.00
_cell.angle_beta   90.00
_cell.angle_gamma   90.00
#
_symmetry.space_group_name_H-M   'P 1'
#
loop_
_entity.id
_entity.type
_entity.pdbx_description
1 polymer ?
#
loop_
_entity_poly.entity_id
_entity_poly.type
_entity_poly.pdbx_seq_one_letter_code
_entity_poly.pdbx_strand_id
1 'polypeptide(L)'
;MLLKLLILAYFFTLNESKGLTPLRPSEEYKFSLNVDDFDQSLFKLFWKPIENDEIQFELHCKATGWIGFGLSPNGGMAGSDIAIGWVDSNGQSYLKDTYATS
;
A
#
# COMPACT_ATOMS: atom_id res chain seq x y z
N MET A 1 17.98 7.40 12.19
CA MET A 1 17.76 7.31 10.73
C MET A 1 16.26 7.43 10.50
N LEU A 2 15.80 8.38 9.68
CA LEU A 2 14.37 8.60 9.44
C LEU A 2 13.98 7.86 8.15
N LEU A 3 13.20 6.78 8.27
CA LEU A 3 12.70 6.00 7.13
C LEU A 3 11.53 6.77 6.47
N LYS A 4 11.48 6.80 5.13
CA LYS A 4 10.44 7.48 4.35
C LYS A 4 9.67 6.48 3.49
N LEU A 5 8.36 6.66 3.43
CA LEU A 5 7.47 5.79 2.68
C LEU A 5 7.51 6.13 1.18
N LEU A 6 7.65 5.11 0.33
CA LEU A 6 7.46 5.22 -1.11
C LEU A 6 6.30 4.33 -1.52
N ILE A 7 5.40 4.88 -2.33
CA ILE A 7 4.27 4.15 -2.88
C ILE A 7 4.26 4.35 -4.38
N LEU A 8 4.13 3.25 -5.12
CA LEU A 8 4.05 3.24 -6.56
C LEU A 8 2.72 2.59 -6.95
N ALA A 9 1.77 3.40 -7.40
CA ALA A 9 0.47 2.93 -7.83
C ALA A 9 0.11 3.58 -9.17
N TYR A 10 -0.22 2.74 -10.16
CA TYR A 10 -0.70 3.21 -11.45
C TYR A 10 -2.23 3.23 -11.42
N PHE A 11 -2.81 4.41 -11.27
CA PHE A 11 -4.26 4.61 -11.16
C PHE A 11 -4.89 4.90 -12.53
N PHE A 12 -5.89 4.12 -12.90
CA PHE A 12 -6.96 4.57 -13.79
C PHE A 12 -8.21 4.75 -12.93
N THR A 13 -8.59 6.01 -12.68
CA THR A 13 -9.81 6.32 -11.93
C THR A 13 -11.04 5.79 -12.68
N LEU A 14 -11.88 4.98 -12.03
CA LEU A 14 -13.23 4.72 -12.49
C LEU A 14 -14.21 5.58 -11.69
N ASN A 15 -15.00 6.36 -12.41
CA ASN A 15 -16.25 6.94 -11.92
C ASN A 15 -17.26 5.80 -11.69
N GLU A 16 -17.29 5.20 -10.49
CA GLU A 16 -18.53 4.62 -9.97
C GLU A 16 -18.60 4.79 -8.45
N SER A 17 -19.44 5.74 -8.03
CA SER A 17 -19.89 5.86 -6.64
C SER A 17 -20.85 4.71 -6.32
N LYS A 18 -20.33 3.56 -5.90
CA LYS A 18 -21.13 2.55 -5.20
C LYS A 18 -20.74 2.53 -3.73
N GLY A 19 -21.68 2.99 -2.91
CA GLY A 19 -21.73 2.98 -1.43
C GLY A 19 -20.41 2.76 -0.70
N LEU A 20 -19.89 3.82 -0.07
CA LEU A 20 -18.67 3.80 0.74
C LEU A 20 -18.86 2.89 1.97
N THR A 21 -18.48 1.62 1.87
CA THR A 21 -18.07 0.89 3.08
C THR A 21 -16.74 1.51 3.51
N PRO A 22 -16.63 2.03 4.74
CA PRO A 22 -15.34 2.52 5.20
C PRO A 22 -14.34 1.36 5.14
N LEU A 23 -13.15 1.64 4.59
CA LEU A 23 -12.02 0.71 4.59
C LEU A 23 -11.70 0.37 6.05
N ARG A 24 -12.24 -0.75 6.52
CA ARG A 24 -12.06 -1.25 7.88
C ARG A 24 -10.91 -2.25 7.85
N PRO A 25 -9.83 -2.00 8.61
CA PRO A 25 -8.72 -2.94 8.65
C PRO A 25 -9.17 -4.30 9.18
N SER A 26 -8.46 -5.37 8.82
CA SER A 26 -8.77 -6.74 9.23
C SER A 26 -8.65 -6.94 10.74
N GLU A 27 -7.85 -6.10 11.38
CA GLU A 27 -7.59 -6.10 12.82
C GLU A 27 -7.51 -4.67 13.37
N GLU A 28 -7.31 -4.53 14.68
CA GLU A 28 -6.96 -3.23 15.26
C GLU A 28 -5.50 -2.87 14.95
N TYR A 29 -5.31 -1.66 14.42
CA TYR A 29 -4.00 -1.06 14.17
C TYR A 29 -3.87 0.26 14.92
N LYS A 30 -2.67 0.50 15.45
CA LYS A 30 -2.37 1.70 16.23
C LYS A 30 -2.29 2.95 15.37
N PHE A 31 -1.82 2.79 14.13
CA PHE A 31 -1.53 3.90 13.25
C PHE A 31 -2.20 3.72 11.89
N SER A 32 -2.54 4.84 11.25
CA SER A 32 -3.05 4.85 9.88
C SER A 32 -2.66 6.12 9.15
N LEU A 33 -2.57 6.03 7.82
CA LEU A 33 -2.25 7.13 6.91
C LEU A 33 -3.19 7.03 5.70
N ASN A 34 -3.88 8.12 5.39
CA ASN A 34 -4.47 8.30 4.07
C ASN A 34 -3.35 8.72 3.14
N VAL A 35 -3.11 7.92 2.10
CA VAL A 35 -2.01 8.17 1.15
C VAL A 35 -2.48 9.08 0.02
N ASP A 36 -3.74 8.93 -0.37
CA ASP A 36 -4.40 9.85 -1.29
C ASP A 36 -5.24 10.85 -0.49
N ASP A 37 -4.80 12.12 -0.49
CA ASP A 37 -5.48 13.21 0.19
C ASP A 37 -6.79 13.61 -0.52
N PHE A 38 -6.96 13.26 -1.79
CA PHE A 38 -8.14 13.61 -2.59
C PHE A 38 -9.26 12.59 -2.44
N ASP A 39 -8.94 11.30 -2.30
CA ASP A 39 -9.92 10.25 -2.04
C ASP A 39 -9.40 9.22 -1.02
N GLN A 40 -9.86 9.40 0.21
CA GLN A 40 -9.53 8.53 1.35
C GLN A 40 -10.05 7.09 1.19
N SER A 41 -10.90 6.81 0.19
CA SER A 41 -11.39 5.46 -0.13
C SER A 41 -10.53 4.73 -1.16
N LEU A 42 -9.59 5.42 -1.81
CA LEU A 42 -8.72 4.82 -2.82
C LEU A 42 -7.44 4.26 -2.24
N PHE A 43 -6.87 4.87 -1.19
CA PHE A 43 -5.59 4.46 -0.65
C PHE A 43 -5.44 4.75 0.84
N LYS A 44 -5.40 3.68 1.64
CA LYS A 44 -5.17 3.76 3.08
C LYS A 44 -4.18 2.72 3.57
N LEU A 45 -3.23 3.17 4.37
CA LEU A 45 -2.24 2.33 5.05
C LEU A 45 -2.56 2.26 6.53
N PHE A 46 -2.46 1.07 7.11
CA PHE A 46 -2.51 0.82 8.54
C PHE A 46 -1.23 0.11 8.96
N TRP A 47 -0.73 0.39 10.17
CA TRP A 47 0.41 -0.35 10.71
C TRP A 47 0.43 -0.41 12.23
N LYS A 48 1.06 -1.46 12.74
CA LYS A 48 1.31 -1.67 14.17
C LYS A 48 2.63 -2.43 14.37
N PRO A 49 3.39 -2.11 15.42
CA PRO A 49 4.45 -3.00 15.86
C PRO A 49 3.82 -4.31 16.37
N ILE A 50 4.48 -5.41 16.11
CA ILE A 50 4.15 -6.73 16.66
C ILE A 50 5.35 -7.25 17.47
N GLU A 51 5.33 -8.51 17.89
CA GLU A 51 6.45 -9.12 18.60
C GLU A 51 7.71 -9.21 17.71
N ASN A 52 8.88 -9.40 18.32
CA ASN A 52 10.17 -9.58 17.63
C ASN A 52 10.62 -8.37 16.78
N ASP A 53 10.30 -7.14 17.19
CA ASP A 53 10.67 -5.90 16.49
C ASP A 53 10.18 -5.82 15.03
N GLU A 54 9.11 -6.55 14.71
CA GLU A 54 8.47 -6.51 13.40
C GLU A 54 7.36 -5.46 13.33
N ILE A 55 7.05 -5.01 12.11
CA ILE A 55 5.92 -4.13 11.83
C ILE A 55 4.99 -4.84 10.86
N GLN A 56 3.73 -4.97 11.25
CA GLN A 56 2.67 -5.44 10.37
C GLN A 56 2.03 -4.26 9.65
N PHE A 57 1.98 -4.33 8.32
CA PHE A 57 1.31 -3.37 7.47
C PHE A 57 0.04 -3.98 6.86
N GLU A 58 -1.00 -3.16 6.74
CA GLU A 58 -2.17 -3.49 5.96
C GLU A 58 -2.49 -2.35 5.01
N LEU A 59 -2.64 -2.70 3.74
CA LEU A 59 -2.84 -1.75 2.65
C LEU A 59 -4.17 -1.98 1.99
N HIS A 60 -5.01 -0.94 1.99
CA HIS A 60 -6.26 -0.94 1.26
C HIS A 60 -6.11 0.00 0.08
N CYS A 61 -6.24 -0.53 -1.13
CA CYS A 61 -6.13 0.26 -2.34
C CYS A 61 -7.09 -0.24 -3.43
N LYS A 62 -7.63 0.69 -4.23
CA LYS A 62 -8.40 0.39 -5.44
C LYS A 62 -7.54 0.67 -6.67
N ALA A 63 -7.08 -0.39 -7.35
CA ALA A 63 -6.29 -0.29 -8.57
C ALA A 63 -6.73 -1.33 -9.61
N THR A 64 -6.51 -1.05 -10.90
CA THR A 64 -6.81 -1.96 -12.03
C THR A 64 -5.58 -2.72 -12.54
N GLY A 65 -4.41 -2.49 -11.94
CA GLY A 65 -3.15 -3.14 -12.30
C GLY A 65 -2.44 -3.70 -11.07
N TRP A 66 -1.22 -3.24 -10.84
CA TRP A 66 -0.42 -3.60 -9.68
C TRP A 66 -0.28 -2.42 -8.72
N ILE A 67 0.01 -2.74 -7.45
CA ILE A 67 0.29 -1.79 -6.38
C ILE A 67 1.65 -2.14 -5.79
N GLY A 68 2.52 -1.14 -5.66
CA GLY A 68 3.81 -1.24 -4.97
C GLY A 68 3.82 -0.39 -3.70
N PHE A 69 4.27 -0.98 -2.61
CA PHE A 69 4.49 -0.33 -1.33
C PHE A 69 5.92 -0.59 -0.88
N GLY A 70 6.64 0.45 -0.48
CA GLY A 70 8.03 0.28 -0.07
C GLY A 70 8.51 1.29 0.96
N LEU A 71 9.62 0.91 1.59
CA LEU A 71 10.36 1.71 2.55
C LEU A 71 11.65 2.18 1.90
N SER A 72 11.92 3.48 2.01
CA SER A 72 13.03 4.14 1.34
C SER A 72 13.79 5.05 2.31
N PRO A 73 15.09 5.28 2.10
CA PRO A 73 15.84 6.25 2.90
C PRO A 73 15.41 7.71 2.65
N ASN A 74 14.92 8.03 1.45
CA ASN A 74 14.74 9.41 0.99
C ASN A 74 13.33 9.75 0.47
N GLY A 75 12.43 8.77 0.33
CA GLY A 75 11.09 8.92 -0.24
C GLY A 75 11.03 8.66 -1.75
N GLY A 76 12.15 8.28 -2.38
CA GLY A 76 12.26 7.96 -3.80
C GLY A 76 12.49 6.47 -4.05
N MET A 77 12.37 6.05 -5.31
CA MET A 77 12.47 4.63 -5.72
C MET A 77 13.83 4.02 -5.51
N ALA A 78 14.89 4.70 -5.93
CA ALA A 78 16.25 4.20 -5.80
C ALA A 78 16.59 3.89 -4.32
N GLY A 79 16.98 2.65 -4.06
CA GLY A 79 17.32 2.14 -2.74
C GLY A 79 16.12 1.73 -1.88
N SER A 80 14.92 1.61 -2.47
CA SER A 80 13.73 1.16 -1.74
C SER A 80 13.63 -0.36 -1.66
N ASP A 81 13.15 -0.83 -0.53
CA ASP A 81 12.68 -2.19 -0.34
C ASP A 81 11.16 -2.22 -0.53
N ILE A 82 10.65 -3.07 -1.42
CA ILE A 82 9.32 -2.94 -2.03
C ILE A 82 8.59 -4.28 -2.07
N ALA A 83 7.36 -4.29 -1.55
CA ALA A 83 6.37 -5.32 -1.84
C ALA A 83 5.44 -4.88 -2.98
N ILE A 84 5.26 -5.73 -4.00
CA ILE A 84 4.39 -5.49 -5.15
C ILE A 84 3.28 -6.54 -5.19
N GLY A 85 2.03 -6.11 -5.21
CA GLY A 85 0.86 -6.97 -5.33
C GLY A 85 0.03 -6.69 -6.59
N TRP A 86 -0.54 -7.75 -7.18
CA TRP A 86 -1.48 -7.63 -8.30
C TRP A 86 -2.45 -8.81 -8.34
N VAL A 87 -3.51 -8.65 -9.12
CA VAL A 87 -4.46 -9.74 -9.45
C VAL A 87 -4.39 -9.96 -10.95
N ASP A 88 -4.21 -11.20 -11.39
CA ASP A 88 -4.20 -11.52 -12.81
C ASP A 88 -5.62 -11.56 -13.41
N SER A 89 -5.70 -11.77 -14.72
CA SER A 89 -6.98 -11.85 -15.44
C SER A 89 -7.89 -13.01 -15.00
N ASN A 90 -7.36 -14.01 -14.30
CA ASN A 90 -8.11 -15.14 -13.77
C ASN A 90 -8.57 -14.92 -12.31
N GLY A 91 -8.25 -13.76 -11.72
CA GLY A 91 -8.57 -13.45 -10.33
C GLY A 91 -7.56 -14.01 -9.32
N GLN A 92 -6.45 -14.59 -9.76
CA GLN A 92 -5.40 -15.06 -8.86
C GLN A 92 -4.60 -13.88 -8.34
N SER A 93 -4.41 -13.80 -7.02
CA SER A 93 -3.58 -12.80 -6.37
C SER A 93 -2.11 -13.23 -6.31
N TYR A 94 -1.22 -12.25 -6.45
CA TYR A 94 0.22 -12.42 -6.36
C TYR A 94 0.82 -11.33 -5.47
N LEU A 95 1.89 -11.69 -4.77
CA LEU A 95 2.73 -10.78 -4.00
C LEU A 95 4.19 -11.08 -4.29
N LYS A 96 4.98 -10.05 -4.53
CA LYS A 96 6.41 -10.15 -4.79
C LYS A 96 7.18 -9.18 -3.91
N ASP A 97 8.19 -9.69 -3.23
CA ASP A 97 9.22 -8.90 -2.56
C ASP A 97 10.35 -8.53 -3.54
N THR A 98 10.80 -7.28 -3.53
CA THR A 98 11.82 -6.78 -4.46
C THR A 98 12.54 -5.54 -3.93
N TYR A 99 13.80 -5.38 -4.33
CA TYR A 99 14.59 -4.19 -4.05
C TYR A 99 14.80 -3.36 -5.33
N ALA A 100 14.64 -2.04 -5.25
CA ALA A 100 14.87 -1.12 -6.36
C ALA A 100 16.27 -0.50 -6.29
N THR A 101 17.12 -0.76 -7.27
CA THR A 101 18.52 -0.32 -7.27
C THR A 101 18.75 1.07 -7.86
N SER A 102 17.87 1.54 -8.75
CA SER A 102 18.05 2.79 -9.51
C SER A 102 16.72 3.39 -9.92
#